data_AF-A0A5J5HLP8-F1
#
_entry.id   AF-A0A5J5HLP8-F1
#
_cell.length_a   1.000
_cell.length_b   1.000
_cell.length_c   1.000
_cell.angle_alpha   90.00
_cell.angle_beta   90.00
_cell.angle_gamma   90.00
#
_symmetry.space_group_name_H-M   'P 1'
#
loop_
_entity.id
_entity.type
_entity.pdbx_description
1 polymer ?
#
loop_
_entity_poly.entity_id
_entity_poly.type
_entity_poly.pdbx_seq_one_letter_code
_entity_poly.pdbx_strand_id
1 'polypeptide(L)'
;MLSQNEQVFTETKPWFKLWSIYVLGFLVLILVGLYLYSQSLIRVEAPKEELGEKVIITMPSGKTVYTYENLIVEEKGKLLYKGELNTIDLTGGVVEHQNWE
;
A
#
# COMPACT_ATOMS: atom_id res chain seq x y z
N MET A 1 -62.09 7.31 -35.10
CA MET A 1 -61.86 6.25 -34.10
C MET A 1 -60.36 6.05 -33.98
N LEU A 2 -59.86 6.13 -32.75
CA LEU A 2 -58.45 6.18 -32.37
C LEU A 2 -57.76 4.81 -32.39
N SER A 3 -56.44 4.85 -32.52
CA SER A 3 -55.45 3.92 -31.96
C SER A 3 -55.19 2.61 -32.70
N GLN A 4 -54.33 2.69 -33.72
CA GLN A 4 -53.35 1.62 -33.98
C GLN A 4 -51.95 2.16 -33.66
N ASN A 5 -51.77 2.49 -32.38
CA ASN A 5 -50.46 2.36 -31.77
C ASN A 5 -50.29 0.87 -31.42
N GLU A 6 -49.05 0.38 -31.33
CA GLU A 6 -48.68 -1.02 -31.04
C GLU A 6 -48.81 -1.91 -32.29
N GLN A 7 -47.75 -2.42 -32.93
CA GLN A 7 -46.54 -3.00 -32.36
C GLN A 7 -45.40 -2.92 -33.40
N VAL A 8 -44.31 -2.25 -33.04
CA VAL A 8 -43.05 -2.38 -33.77
C VAL A 8 -42.51 -3.78 -33.48
N PHE A 9 -42.89 -4.74 -34.32
CA PHE A 9 -42.35 -6.09 -34.30
C PHE A 9 -40.87 -6.01 -34.64
N THR A 10 -40.03 -6.06 -33.61
CA THR A 10 -38.60 -6.29 -33.78
C THR A 10 -38.40 -7.78 -34.06
N GLU A 11 -38.44 -8.15 -35.34
CA GLU A 11 -37.91 -9.45 -35.80
C GLU A 11 -36.40 -9.47 -35.56
N THR A 12 -36.03 -9.68 -34.31
CA THR A 12 -34.66 -9.91 -33.88
C THR A 12 -34.31 -11.34 -34.25
N LYS A 13 -33.73 -11.49 -35.45
CA LYS A 13 -33.22 -12.76 -35.98
C LYS A 13 -32.43 -13.50 -34.88
N PRO A 14 -32.76 -14.76 -34.56
CA PRO A 14 -32.30 -15.44 -33.34
C PRO A 14 -30.78 -15.57 -33.24
N TRP A 15 -30.08 -15.52 -34.39
CA TRP A 15 -28.63 -15.53 -34.44
C TRP A 15 -27.97 -14.25 -33.87
N PHE A 16 -28.60 -13.08 -34.04
CA PHE A 16 -28.10 -11.82 -33.46
C PHE A 16 -28.26 -11.79 -31.94
N LYS A 17 -29.32 -12.40 -31.40
CA LYS A 17 -29.50 -12.55 -29.95
C LYS A 17 -28.41 -13.43 -29.34
N LEU A 18 -28.11 -14.57 -29.95
CA LEU A 18 -27.02 -15.43 -29.50
C LEU A 18 -25.68 -14.69 -29.55
N TRP A 19 -25.38 -14.00 -30.65
CA TRP A 19 -24.14 -13.22 -30.78
C TRP A 19 -24.03 -12.08 -29.76
N SER A 20 -25.13 -11.38 -29.46
CA SER A 20 -25.16 -10.34 -28.44
C SER A 20 -24.85 -10.87 -27.03
N ILE A 21 -25.27 -12.09 -26.70
CA ILE A 21 -24.97 -12.71 -25.40
C ILE A 21 -23.47 -13.01 -25.28
N TYR A 22 -22.84 -13.51 -26.35
CA TYR A 22 -21.40 -13.74 -26.37
C TYR A 22 -20.59 -12.45 -26.24
N VAL A 23 -20.99 -11.40 -26.97
CA VAL A 23 -20.33 -10.08 -26.90
C VAL A 23 -20.49 -9.48 -25.50
N LEU A 24 -21.68 -9.59 -24.90
CA LEU A 24 -21.94 -9.08 -23.55
C LEU A 24 -21.13 -9.85 -22.50
N GLY A 25 -21.06 -11.18 -22.61
CA GLY A 25 -20.23 -12.01 -21.71
C GLY A 25 -18.75 -11.68 -21.81
N PHE A 26 -18.24 -11.45 -23.03
CA PHE A 26 -16.86 -11.05 -23.27
C PHE A 26 -16.55 -9.67 -22.68
N LEU A 27 -17.47 -8.72 -22.80
CA LEU A 27 -17.34 -7.39 -22.22
C LEU A 27 -17.24 -7.44 -20.68
N VAL A 28 -18.08 -8.28 -20.04
CA VAL A 28 -18.06 -8.49 -18.59
C VAL A 28 -16.72 -9.10 -18.15
N LEU A 29 -16.18 -10.08 -18.88
CA LEU A 29 -14.88 -10.67 -18.59
C LEU A 29 -13.74 -9.64 -18.64
N ILE A 30 -13.75 -8.75 -19.63
CA ILE A 30 -12.77 -7.67 -19.74
C ILE A 30 -12.86 -6.71 -18.54
N LEU A 31 -14.08 -6.30 -18.16
CA LEU A 31 -14.29 -5.40 -17.03
C LEU A 31 -13.81 -6.02 -15.71
N VAL A 32 -14.09 -7.30 -15.47
CA VAL A 32 -13.61 -8.02 -14.28
C VAL A 32 -12.08 -8.12 -14.29
N GLY A 33 -11.47 -8.44 -15.43
CA GLY A 33 -10.01 -8.48 -15.57
C GLY A 33 -9.35 -7.13 -15.28
N LEU A 34 -9.90 -6.04 -15.82
CA LEU A 34 -9.42 -4.67 -15.56
C LEU A 34 -9.61 -4.26 -14.09
N TYR A 35 -10.70 -4.66 -13.45
CA TYR A 35 -10.95 -4.40 -12.04
C TYR A 35 -9.90 -5.07 -11.14
N LEU A 36 -9.62 -6.35 -11.38
CA LEU A 36 -8.58 -7.09 -10.65
C LEU A 36 -7.17 -6.55 -10.93
N TYR A 37 -6.89 -6.19 -12.18
CA TYR A 37 -5.63 -5.56 -12.56
C TYR A 37 -5.43 -4.22 -11.85
N SER A 38 -6.45 -3.36 -11.85
CA SER A 38 -6.42 -2.07 -11.14
C SER A 38 -6.16 -2.25 -9.65
N GLN A 39 -6.81 -3.22 -8.99
CA GLN A 39 -6.51 -3.53 -7.59
C GLN A 39 -5.08 -4.03 -7.39
N SER A 40 -4.53 -4.81 -8.32
CA SER A 40 -3.15 -5.30 -8.22
C SER A 40 -2.10 -4.20 -8.39
N LEU A 41 -2.42 -3.14 -9.13
CA LEU A 41 -1.54 -1.98 -9.32
C LEU A 41 -1.55 -1.04 -8.11
N ILE A 42 -2.63 -1.04 -7.32
CA ILE A 42 -2.65 -0.39 -6.01
C ILE A 42 -1.99 -1.34 -5.00
N ARG A 43 -0.76 -1.78 -5.30
CA ARG A 43 0.17 -2.11 -4.23
C ARG A 43 0.53 -0.78 -3.60
N VAL A 44 -0.11 -0.48 -2.48
CA VAL A 44 0.42 0.45 -1.50
C VAL A 44 1.74 -0.17 -1.06
N GLU A 45 2.80 0.09 -1.82
CA GLU A 45 4.15 0.05 -1.30
C GLU A 45 4.12 1.10 -0.19
N ALA A 46 3.85 0.65 1.04
CA ALA A 46 4.14 1.47 2.20
C ALA A 46 5.55 1.99 1.96
N PRO A 47 5.77 3.32 2.01
CA PRO A 47 7.10 3.87 1.78
C PRO A 47 8.02 3.05 2.67
N LYS A 48 8.95 2.32 2.05
CA LYS A 48 9.92 1.54 2.82
C LYS A 48 10.64 2.59 3.64
N GLU A 49 10.31 2.69 4.93
CA GLU A 49 11.04 3.58 5.82
C GLU A 49 12.48 3.08 5.77
N GLU A 50 13.35 3.88 5.16
CA GLU A 50 14.77 3.67 5.22
C GLU A 50 15.17 3.98 6.65
N LEU A 51 15.04 2.99 7.53
CA LEU A 51 15.35 3.14 8.96
C LEU A 51 16.86 3.36 9.18
N GLY A 52 17.69 3.11 8.17
CA GLY A 52 19.15 3.23 8.24
C GLY A 52 19.81 1.98 8.82
N GLU A 53 21.09 2.07 9.18
CA GLU A 53 21.81 0.96 9.79
C GLU A 53 21.32 0.70 11.23
N LYS A 54 21.38 -0.58 11.64
CA LYS A 54 21.11 -0.95 13.03
C LYS A 54 22.26 -0.50 13.91
N VAL A 55 21.93 0.18 15.00
CA VAL A 55 22.88 0.72 15.97
C VAL A 55 22.51 0.28 17.38
N ILE A 56 23.53 0.01 18.16
CA ILE A 56 23.40 -0.39 19.56
C ILE A 56 23.90 0.77 20.41
N ILE A 57 23.07 1.23 21.33
CA ILE A 57 23.39 2.36 22.19
C ILE A 57 23.52 1.85 23.61
N THR A 58 24.73 1.97 24.15
CA THR A 58 25.03 1.57 25.52
C THR A 58 24.99 2.80 26.40
N MET A 59 23.98 2.88 27.28
CA MET A 59 23.84 3.97 28.23
C MET A 59 24.87 3.84 29.36
N PRO A 60 25.32 4.96 29.96
CA PRO A 60 26.23 4.95 31.11
C PRO A 60 25.63 4.28 32.36
N SER A 61 24.31 4.08 32.39
CA SER A 61 23.59 3.29 33.40
C SER A 61 23.70 1.77 33.21
N GLY A 62 24.41 1.30 32.16
CA GLY A 62 24.53 -0.12 31.80
C GLY A 62 23.34 -0.68 31.01
N LYS A 63 22.36 0.15 30.65
CA LYS A 63 21.22 -0.25 29.82
C LYS A 63 21.56 -0.16 28.33
N THR A 64 21.27 -1.22 27.58
CA THR A 64 21.49 -1.26 26.13
C THR A 64 20.18 -1.02 25.38
N VAL A 65 20.21 -0.18 24.35
CA VAL A 65 19.08 0.12 23.47
C VAL A 65 19.44 -0.28 22.04
N TYR A 66 18.62 -1.14 21.44
CA TYR A 66 18.75 -1.55 20.05
C TYR A 66 17.83 -0.69 19.19
N THR A 67 18.39 0.08 18.26
CA THR A 67 17.64 1.01 17.42
C THR A 67 18.25 1.09 16.02
N TYR A 68 17.67 1.91 15.16
CA TYR A 68 18.23 2.29 13.88
C TYR A 68 18.71 3.75 13.88
N GLU A 69 19.68 4.05 13.02
CA GLU A 69 20.34 5.35 12.92
C GLU A 69 19.37 6.50 12.66
N ASN A 70 18.41 6.33 11.73
CA ASN A 70 17.47 7.42 11.38
C ASN A 70 16.41 7.67 12.46
N LEU A 71 16.34 6.84 13.49
CA LEU A 71 15.51 7.07 14.67
C LEU A 71 16.24 7.87 15.75
N ILE A 72 17.53 8.17 15.57
CA ILE A 72 18.32 9.01 16.47
C ILE A 72 18.36 10.42 15.91
N VAL A 73 17.92 11.39 16.70
CA VAL A 73 17.89 12.80 16.32
C VAL A 73 18.63 13.61 17.37
N GLU A 74 19.52 14.48 16.92
CA GLU A 74 20.16 15.47 17.78
C GLU A 74 19.28 16.72 17.87
N GLU A 75 18.66 16.95 19.03
CA GLU A 75 17.93 18.19 19.31
C GLU A 75 18.58 18.94 20.45
N LYS A 76 18.97 20.19 20.21
CA LYS A 76 19.52 21.11 21.22
C LYS A 76 20.77 20.57 21.95
N GLY A 77 21.63 19.86 21.22
CA GLY A 77 22.86 19.26 21.77
C GLY A 77 22.62 18.01 22.63
N LYS A 78 21.42 17.42 22.56
CA LYS A 78 21.05 16.16 23.21
C LYS A 78 20.76 15.11 22.16
N LEU A 79 21.26 13.89 22.40
CA LEU A 79 21.00 12.75 21.54
C LEU A 79 19.68 12.10 21.99
N LEU A 80 18.66 12.11 21.14
CA LEU A 80 17.34 11.57 21.46
C LEU A 80 16.99 10.44 20.49
N TYR A 81 16.50 9.32 21.01
CA TYR A 81 15.81 8.32 20.19
C TYR A 81 14.35 8.70 20.07
N LYS A 82 13.84 8.72 18.85
CA LYS A 82 12.45 9.02 18.51
C LYS A 82 11.82 7.80 17.85
N GLY A 83 11.31 6.90 18.68
CA GLY A 83 10.47 5.80 18.20
C GLY A 83 9.03 6.25 17.94
N GLU A 84 8.27 5.41 17.24
CA GLU A 84 6.88 5.68 16.85
C GLU A 84 5.95 6.03 18.03
N LEU A 85 6.23 5.48 19.22
CA LEU A 85 5.41 5.67 20.42
C LEU A 85 6.14 6.35 21.58
N ASN A 86 7.47 6.39 21.57
CA ASN A 86 8.27 6.83 22.73
C ASN A 86 9.54 7.57 22.30
N THR A 87 9.84 8.67 22.99
CA THR A 87 11.11 9.39 22.91
C THR A 87 12.00 9.00 24.10
N ILE A 88 13.22 8.56 23.86
CA ILE A 88 14.19 8.17 24.90
C ILE A 88 15.39 9.12 24.84
N ASP A 89 15.78 9.70 25.97
CA ASP A 89 17.02 10.47 26.06
C ASP A 89 18.21 9.52 26.10
N LEU A 90 19.11 9.65 25.12
CA LEU A 90 20.31 8.85 24.94
C LEU A 90 21.59 9.66 25.14
N THR A 91 21.47 10.87 25.68
CA THR A 91 22.61 11.78 25.91
C THR A 91 23.65 11.11 26.80
N GLY A 92 24.88 11.00 26.30
CA GLY A 92 25.99 10.37 27.01
C GLY A 92 26.11 8.84 26.82
N GLY A 93 25.26 8.23 26.00
CA GLY A 93 25.43 6.84 25.55
C GLY A 93 26.49 6.71 24.46
N VAL A 94 27.17 5.56 24.41
CA VAL A 94 28.09 5.20 23.32
C VAL A 94 27.29 4.51 22.22
N VAL A 95 27.37 5.02 20.99
CA VAL A 95 26.71 4.44 19.81
C VAL A 95 27.71 3.52 19.10
N GLU A 96 27.38 2.24 19.02
CA GLU A 96 28.13 1.24 18.26
C GLU A 96 27.34 0.83 17.01
N HIS A 97 27.94 1.04 15.85
CA HIS A 97 27.43 0.54 14.58
C HIS A 97 27.88 -0.91 14.44
N GLN A 98 26.93 -1.84 14.43
CA GLN A 98 27.24 -3.23 14.11
C GLN A 98 26.85 -3.52 12.67
N ASN A 99 27.82 -4.00 11.90
CA ASN A 99 27.57 -4.57 10.60
C ASN A 99 27.24 -6.06 10.80
N TRP A 100 25.96 -6.41 10.80
CA TRP A 100 25.51 -7.78 10.95
C TRP A 100 25.52 -8.41 9.55
N GLU A 101 26.50 -9.27 9.26
CA GLU A 101 26.50 -10.14 8.06
C GLU A 101 25.41 -11.21 8.11
#